data_AF-A0A817EJV8-F1
#
_entry.id   AF-A0A817EJV8-F1
#
_cell.length_a   1.000
_cell.length_b   1.000
_cell.length_c   1.000
_cell.angle_alpha   90.00
_cell.angle_beta   90.00
_cell.angle_gamma   90.00
#
_symmetry.space_group_name_H-M   'P 1'
#
loop_
_entity.id
_entity.type
_entity.pdbx_description
1 polymer ?
#
loop_
_entity_poly.entity_id
_entity_poly.type
_entity_poly.pdbx_seq_one_letter_code
_entity_poly.pdbx_strand_id
1 'polypeptide(L)'
;MKKHLESEVRLADTPYGLRMLTGREPLTNPQDNSIWMDASQDWSVLNLWFNIDLDSALIQSEKGLNHVRQTLNDQWNIHSLYAGEMVVVLEENRGRYIRLFHAYTRRRIHRMVKSQTFYWIVIILVLMNTAVLASEYYGQPEWLTYTQEIANRIFVILFSFEMLLKMYSLGITGYFVSNFNRFDCFVVIASIIEFVLIYRDLMPPLGISVLRCVRLLRVFKVTRYWTALRNLVASLLNSMKSIASLLLLLFLFIVIFALLGMQMFGGKFDRIFEVEEKPRNNFDSFWSALITVFQILTGEDWNEVLYTGIRALGGLGLVGTVVCVYFIVLFICGNYILLNVFLAIAVDNLADAENLTAAEEEEQKKREEAKLGEGSKLNGDVPGANQ
;
A
#
# COMPACT_ATOMS: atom_id res chain seq x y z
N MET A 1 -5.94 43.42 -14.30
CA MET A 1 -6.89 42.29 -14.43
C MET A 1 -6.23 40.92 -14.27
N LYS A 2 -5.32 40.47 -15.15
CA LYS A 2 -4.67 39.13 -15.04
C LYS A 2 -3.87 38.91 -13.74
N LYS A 3 -3.07 39.89 -13.31
CA LYS A 3 -2.35 39.85 -12.01
C LYS A 3 -3.27 39.88 -10.78
N HIS A 4 -4.50 40.38 -10.93
CA HIS A 4 -5.48 40.49 -9.86
C HIS A 4 -6.25 39.17 -9.70
N LEU A 5 -6.70 38.58 -10.82
CA LEU A 5 -7.23 37.21 -10.87
C LEU A 5 -6.23 36.16 -10.38
N GLU A 6 -4.95 36.28 -10.75
CA GLU A 6 -3.89 35.39 -10.25
C GLU A 6 -3.63 35.55 -8.73
N SER A 7 -3.93 36.72 -8.15
CA SER A 7 -3.81 36.95 -6.72
C SER A 7 -5.01 36.37 -5.94
N GLU A 8 -6.21 36.44 -6.50
CA GLU A 8 -7.41 35.85 -5.91
C GLU A 8 -7.41 34.32 -5.97
N VAL A 9 -7.01 33.73 -7.10
CA VAL A 9 -6.85 32.27 -7.24
C VAL A 9 -5.79 31.72 -6.27
N ARG A 10 -4.74 32.49 -5.95
CA ARG A 10 -3.74 32.11 -4.93
C ARG A 10 -4.21 32.25 -3.49
N LEU A 11 -5.24 33.06 -3.24
CA LEU A 11 -5.80 33.35 -1.91
C LEU A 11 -6.99 32.43 -1.57
N ALA A 12 -7.70 31.91 -2.57
CA ALA A 12 -8.81 30.96 -2.42
C ALA A 12 -8.38 29.53 -2.03
N ASP A 13 -7.08 29.23 -2.13
CA ASP A 13 -6.53 27.88 -1.94
C ASP A 13 -6.16 27.59 -0.47
N THR A 14 -7.14 27.73 0.43
CA THR A 14 -7.03 27.37 1.86
C THR A 14 -7.95 26.20 2.21
N PRO A 15 -7.46 25.13 2.86
CA PRO A 15 -8.25 23.93 3.15
C PRO A 15 -9.23 24.08 4.34
N TYR A 16 -9.45 25.29 4.87
CA TYR A 16 -10.30 25.52 6.03
C TYR A 16 -11.08 26.84 5.92
N GLY A 17 -12.41 26.72 5.81
CA GLY A 17 -13.39 27.67 6.38
C GLY A 17 -13.62 29.01 5.67
N LEU A 18 -14.90 29.35 5.50
CA LEU A 18 -15.45 30.60 4.95
C LEU A 18 -14.64 31.86 5.30
N ARG A 19 -14.43 32.74 4.30
CA ARG A 19 -13.75 34.03 4.47
C ARG A 19 -14.69 35.17 4.08
N MET A 20 -15.20 35.92 5.05
CA MET A 20 -15.96 37.16 4.76
C MET A 20 -14.99 38.32 4.54
N LEU A 21 -15.19 39.07 3.45
CA LEU A 21 -14.47 40.32 3.16
C LEU A 21 -15.48 41.47 3.22
N THR A 22 -15.22 42.47 4.06
CA THR A 22 -15.98 43.73 4.07
C THR A 22 -15.14 44.80 3.38
N GLY A 23 -15.64 45.33 2.28
CA GLY A 23 -15.01 46.43 1.53
C GLY A 23 -16.03 47.18 0.68
N ARG A 24 -15.66 48.36 0.19
CA ARG A 24 -16.48 49.13 -0.76
C ARG A 24 -15.86 49.00 -2.16
N GLU A 25 -16.75 48.79 -3.14
CA GLU A 25 -16.70 49.15 -4.58
C GLU A 25 -16.28 48.12 -5.67
N PRO A 26 -16.70 48.33 -6.96
CA PRO A 26 -17.70 49.29 -7.48
C PRO A 26 -18.78 48.66 -8.40
N LEU A 27 -20.04 49.04 -8.18
CA LEU A 27 -21.03 49.18 -9.25
C LEU A 27 -21.71 50.55 -9.08
N THR A 28 -22.01 51.18 -10.20
CA THR A 28 -22.26 52.62 -10.37
C THR A 28 -23.54 53.18 -9.73
N ASN A 29 -24.30 52.39 -8.96
CA ASN A 29 -25.46 52.90 -8.23
C ASN A 29 -25.93 51.94 -7.10
N PRO A 30 -25.35 51.98 -5.90
CA PRO A 30 -25.87 51.22 -4.77
C PRO A 30 -27.12 51.92 -4.20
N GLN A 31 -28.25 51.23 -4.14
CA GLN A 31 -29.38 51.68 -3.32
C GLN A 31 -29.10 51.37 -1.84
N ASP A 32 -29.32 52.35 -0.97
CA ASP A 32 -29.15 52.22 0.49
C ASP A 32 -29.98 51.06 1.06
N ASN A 33 -29.45 50.37 2.09
CA ASN A 33 -30.08 49.23 2.79
C ASN A 33 -30.29 47.93 1.99
N SER A 34 -29.39 47.60 1.07
CA SER A 34 -29.44 46.36 0.30
C SER A 34 -28.47 45.28 0.82
N ILE A 35 -28.92 44.02 0.85
CA ILE A 35 -28.12 42.83 1.15
C ILE A 35 -27.80 42.16 -0.19
N TRP A 36 -26.52 41.89 -0.45
CA TRP A 36 -26.11 41.22 -1.68
C TRP A 36 -25.37 39.94 -1.35
N MET A 37 -25.65 38.89 -2.13
CA MET A 37 -25.04 37.57 -2.00
C MET A 37 -24.37 37.22 -3.32
N ASP A 38 -23.11 36.83 -3.26
CA ASP A 38 -22.36 36.32 -4.41
C ASP A 38 -21.70 35.00 -4.04
N ALA A 39 -21.63 34.08 -4.98
CA ALA A 39 -21.05 32.76 -4.78
C ALA A 39 -19.91 32.54 -5.79
N SER A 40 -18.86 31.82 -5.36
CA SER A 40 -17.85 31.36 -6.32
C SER A 40 -18.50 30.49 -7.40
N GLN A 41 -17.91 30.44 -8.61
CA GLN A 41 -18.40 29.60 -9.71
C GLN A 41 -18.60 28.12 -9.32
N ASP A 42 -17.87 27.65 -8.31
CA ASP A 42 -17.92 26.28 -7.80
C ASP A 42 -18.77 26.13 -6.52
N TRP A 43 -19.52 27.16 -6.09
CA TRP A 43 -20.37 27.20 -4.89
C TRP A 43 -19.68 26.88 -3.56
N SER A 44 -18.35 26.81 -3.55
CA SER A 44 -17.53 26.49 -2.37
C SER A 44 -17.41 27.64 -1.38
N VAL A 45 -17.75 28.87 -1.79
CA VAL A 45 -17.67 30.08 -0.98
C VAL A 45 -18.92 30.93 -1.22
N LEU A 46 -19.58 31.34 -0.13
CA LEU A 46 -20.69 32.28 -0.12
C LEU A 46 -20.22 33.61 0.48
N ASN A 47 -20.34 34.69 -0.30
CA ASN A 47 -19.99 36.04 0.11
C ASN A 47 -21.27 36.83 0.39
N LEU A 48 -21.39 37.41 1.59
CA LEU A 48 -22.49 38.28 1.98
C LEU A 48 -21.97 39.70 2.19
N TRP A 49 -22.58 40.66 1.50
CA TRP A 49 -22.26 42.08 1.56
C TRP A 49 -23.40 42.84 2.21
N PHE A 50 -23.11 43.51 3.32
CA PHE A 50 -24.05 44.36 4.05
C PHE A 50 -23.61 45.82 3.90
N ASN A 51 -24.44 46.66 3.30
CA ASN A 51 -24.20 48.10 3.22
C ASN A 51 -24.91 48.82 4.39
N ILE A 52 -24.49 48.48 5.62
CA ILE A 52 -25.10 48.90 6.88
C ILE A 52 -23.98 49.13 7.91
N ASP A 53 -24.24 49.90 8.96
CA ASP A 53 -23.32 50.09 10.08
C ASP A 53 -22.89 48.75 10.71
N LEU A 54 -21.65 48.68 11.20
CA LEU A 54 -20.96 47.43 11.56
C LEU A 54 -21.75 46.59 12.59
N ASP A 55 -22.33 47.24 13.60
CA ASP A 55 -23.12 46.59 14.65
C ASP A 55 -24.45 46.05 14.11
N SER A 56 -25.06 46.77 13.15
CA SER A 56 -26.30 46.33 12.49
C SER A 56 -26.04 45.19 11.50
N ALA A 57 -24.89 45.22 10.80
CA ALA A 57 -24.45 44.16 9.91
C ALA A 57 -24.19 42.84 10.65
N LEU A 58 -23.60 42.90 11.85
CA LEU A 58 -23.38 41.71 12.69
C LEU A 58 -24.70 41.05 13.08
N ILE A 59 -25.67 41.81 13.61
CA ILE A 59 -26.99 41.30 14.01
C ILE A 59 -27.73 40.69 12.82
N GLN A 60 -27.63 41.31 11.65
CA GLN A 60 -28.33 40.86 10.45
C GLN A 60 -27.66 39.63 9.82
N SER A 61 -26.33 39.54 9.89
CA SER A 61 -25.58 38.33 9.49
C SER A 61 -25.93 37.14 10.37
N GLU A 62 -26.09 37.34 11.68
CA GLU A 62 -26.46 36.29 12.62
C GLU A 62 -27.89 35.78 12.36
N LYS A 63 -28.83 36.70 12.09
CA LYS A 63 -30.20 36.34 11.67
C LYS A 63 -30.22 35.58 10.34
N GLY A 64 -29.45 36.02 9.35
CA GLY A 64 -29.34 35.35 8.05
C GLY A 64 -28.76 33.95 8.16
N LEU A 65 -27.68 33.79 8.93
CA LEU A 65 -27.04 32.51 9.16
C LEU A 65 -27.96 31.55 9.93
N ASN A 66 -28.72 32.04 10.90
CA ASN A 66 -29.71 31.25 11.63
C ASN A 66 -30.90 30.83 10.76
N HIS A 67 -31.32 31.67 9.81
CA HIS A 67 -32.36 31.30 8.84
C HIS A 67 -31.87 30.18 7.91
N VAL A 68 -30.67 30.34 7.32
CA VAL A 68 -30.04 29.31 6.48
C VAL A 68 -29.85 28.00 7.26
N ARG A 69 -29.49 28.09 8.54
CA ARG A 69 -29.38 26.94 9.45
C ARG A 69 -30.71 26.20 9.62
N GLN A 70 -31.81 26.93 9.82
CA GLN A 70 -33.15 26.35 9.89
C GLN A 70 -33.55 25.68 8.57
N THR A 71 -33.35 26.38 7.44
CA THR A 71 -33.72 25.84 6.13
C THR A 71 -32.94 24.59 5.74
N LEU A 72 -31.64 24.54 6.07
CA LEU A 72 -30.79 23.37 5.82
C LEU A 72 -31.08 22.20 6.76
N ASN A 73 -31.43 22.48 8.04
CA ASN A 73 -31.89 21.43 8.96
C ASN A 73 -33.21 20.81 8.49
N ASP A 74 -34.17 21.63 8.06
CA ASP A 74 -35.49 21.17 7.62
C ASP A 74 -35.44 20.39 6.29
N GLN A 75 -34.52 20.75 5.38
CA GLN A 75 -34.41 20.09 4.08
C GLN A 75 -33.52 18.84 4.05
N TRP A 76 -32.49 18.75 4.91
CA TRP A 76 -31.44 17.71 4.76
C TRP A 76 -31.14 16.91 6.03
N ASN A 77 -31.87 17.12 7.13
CA ASN A 77 -31.74 16.36 8.39
C ASN A 77 -30.29 16.27 8.91
N ILE A 78 -29.53 17.36 8.77
CA ILE A 78 -28.12 17.45 9.16
C ILE A 78 -28.05 17.77 10.66
N HIS A 79 -27.64 16.82 11.49
CA HIS A 79 -27.80 16.91 12.95
C HIS A 79 -26.82 17.84 13.69
N SER A 80 -25.79 18.40 13.05
CA SER A 80 -24.91 19.39 13.67
C SER A 80 -24.05 20.17 12.66
N LEU A 81 -24.45 21.41 12.36
CA LEU A 81 -23.54 22.42 11.85
C LEU A 81 -22.85 23.11 13.04
N TYR A 82 -21.58 22.76 13.29
CA TYR A 82 -20.74 23.47 14.24
C TYR A 82 -20.28 24.80 13.61
N ALA A 83 -20.98 25.88 13.92
CA ALA A 83 -20.39 27.21 13.86
C ALA A 83 -19.45 27.32 15.07
N GLY A 84 -18.15 27.49 14.84
CA GLY A 84 -17.27 27.92 15.91
C GLY A 84 -17.83 29.22 16.47
N GLU A 85 -18.01 29.31 17.79
CA GLU A 85 -18.18 30.60 18.45
C GLU A 85 -17.16 31.56 17.86
N MET A 86 -17.63 32.74 17.42
CA MET A 86 -16.73 33.81 17.04
C MET A 86 -16.11 34.36 18.32
N VAL A 87 -15.20 33.59 18.91
CA VAL A 87 -14.24 34.12 19.87
C VAL A 87 -13.39 35.06 19.03
N VAL A 88 -13.61 36.36 19.18
CA VAL A 88 -12.60 37.36 18.84
C VAL A 88 -11.45 37.10 19.82
N VAL A 89 -10.66 36.07 19.53
CA VAL A 89 -9.36 35.91 20.16
C VAL A 89 -8.57 37.06 19.55
N LEU A 90 -8.33 38.10 20.36
CA LEU A 90 -7.15 38.93 20.22
C LEU A 90 -5.94 38.00 20.42
N GLU A 91 -5.73 37.10 19.47
CA GLU A 91 -4.65 36.13 19.47
C GLU A 91 -3.45 36.92 19.03
N GLU A 92 -2.65 37.28 20.03
CA GLU A 92 -1.31 37.85 19.94
C GLU A 92 -0.68 37.54 18.56
N ASN A 93 -0.31 38.59 17.81
CA ASN A 93 0.17 38.56 16.42
C ASN A 93 1.09 37.36 16.06
N ARG A 94 1.81 36.78 17.03
CA ARG A 94 2.57 35.52 16.94
C ARG A 94 1.81 34.36 16.28
N GLY A 95 0.55 34.10 16.63
CA GLY A 95 -0.19 32.93 16.13
C GLY A 95 -0.45 32.97 14.61
N ARG A 96 -0.68 34.17 14.08
CA ARG A 96 -0.92 34.40 12.63
C ARG A 96 0.36 34.21 11.81
N TYR A 97 1.50 34.67 12.31
CA TYR A 97 2.81 34.40 11.68
C TYR A 97 3.15 32.91 11.68
N ILE A 98 2.86 32.19 12.76
CA ILE A 98 3.10 30.74 12.85
C ILE A 98 2.24 29.98 11.83
N ARG A 99 0.94 30.31 11.70
CA ARG A 99 0.04 29.69 10.72
C ARG A 99 0.49 29.93 9.27
N LEU A 100 0.89 31.16 8.93
CA LEU A 100 1.39 31.51 7.61
C LEU A 100 2.75 30.86 7.32
N PHE A 101 3.64 30.81 8.32
CA PHE A 101 4.92 30.13 8.24
C PHE A 101 4.73 28.62 8.01
N HIS A 102 3.83 27.97 8.76
CA HIS A 102 3.48 26.56 8.57
C HIS A 102 2.90 26.27 7.18
N ALA A 103 2.02 27.13 6.67
CA ALA A 103 1.48 26.99 5.32
C ALA A 103 2.60 27.13 4.25
N TYR A 104 3.52 28.07 4.45
CA TYR A 104 4.64 28.30 3.56
C TYR A 104 5.65 27.15 3.56
N THR A 105 6.07 26.68 4.74
CA THR A 105 7.01 25.57 4.91
C THR A 105 6.41 24.27 4.38
N ARG A 106 5.13 23.99 4.65
CA ARG A 106 4.42 22.83 4.09
C ARG A 106 4.39 22.86 2.56
N ARG A 107 4.11 24.01 1.93
CA ARG A 107 4.15 24.14 0.46
C ARG A 107 5.56 23.90 -0.11
N ARG A 108 6.61 24.37 0.56
CA ARG A 108 8.01 24.11 0.17
C ARG A 108 8.37 22.63 0.30
N ILE A 109 8.04 22.00 1.44
CA ILE A 109 8.29 20.57 1.68
C ILE A 109 7.49 19.71 0.71
N HIS A 110 6.25 20.08 0.38
CA HIS A 110 5.47 19.37 -0.63
C HIS A 110 6.10 19.40 -2.02
N ARG A 111 6.63 20.55 -2.44
CA ARG A 111 7.39 20.64 -3.70
C ARG A 111 8.67 19.80 -3.66
N MET A 112 9.37 19.78 -2.52
CA MET A 112 10.55 18.94 -2.34
C MET A 112 10.22 17.44 -2.42
N VAL A 113 9.21 16.97 -1.67
CA VAL A 113 8.81 15.55 -1.64
C VAL A 113 8.33 15.06 -3.01
N LYS A 114 7.68 15.91 -3.80
CA LYS A 114 7.27 15.59 -5.19
C LYS A 114 8.38 15.75 -6.22
N SER A 115 9.57 16.24 -5.85
CA SER A 115 10.66 16.46 -6.80
C SER A 115 11.29 15.15 -7.25
N GLN A 116 11.77 15.13 -8.50
CA GLN A 116 12.50 13.98 -9.06
C GLN A 116 13.81 13.71 -8.28
N THR A 117 14.44 14.76 -7.74
CA THR A 117 15.66 14.62 -6.92
C THR A 117 15.39 13.84 -5.64
N PHE A 118 14.30 14.14 -4.94
CA PHE A 118 13.93 13.40 -3.73
C PHE A 118 13.67 11.92 -4.04
N TYR A 119 13.01 11.63 -5.15
CA TYR A 119 12.80 10.27 -5.63
C TYR A 119 14.13 9.50 -5.83
N TRP A 120 15.10 10.08 -6.56
CA TRP A 120 16.39 9.43 -6.79
C TRP A 120 17.22 9.26 -5.50
N ILE A 121 17.20 10.26 -4.61
CA ILE A 121 17.88 10.18 -3.31
C ILE A 121 17.37 8.97 -2.52
N VAL A 122 16.05 8.80 -2.42
CA VAL A 122 15.48 7.68 -1.65
C VAL A 122 15.87 6.34 -2.26
N ILE A 123 15.85 6.21 -3.59
CA ILE A 123 16.27 4.96 -4.26
C ILE A 123 17.73 4.65 -3.96
N ILE A 124 18.61 5.64 -4.09
CA ILE A 124 20.04 5.47 -3.77
C ILE A 124 20.23 5.04 -2.31
N LEU A 125 19.48 5.62 -1.37
CA LEU A 125 19.52 5.22 0.04
C LEU A 125 19.08 3.77 0.25
N VAL A 126 18.02 3.32 -0.44
CA VAL A 126 17.57 1.93 -0.37
C VAL A 126 18.60 0.99 -0.97
N LEU A 127 19.20 1.33 -2.11
CA LEU A 127 20.25 0.53 -2.74
C LEU A 127 21.51 0.45 -1.87
N MET A 128 21.95 1.57 -1.29
CA MET A 128 23.07 1.58 -0.34
C MET A 128 22.77 0.73 0.90
N ASN A 129 21.56 0.82 1.46
CA ASN A 129 21.16 -0.02 2.58
C ASN A 129 21.17 -1.52 2.20
N THR A 130 20.72 -1.84 0.99
CA THR A 130 20.75 -3.22 0.46
C THR A 130 22.19 -3.71 0.28
N ALA A 131 23.11 -2.86 -0.19
CA ALA A 131 24.52 -3.20 -0.35
C ALA A 131 25.21 -3.46 0.99
N VAL A 132 24.89 -2.68 2.03
CA VAL A 132 25.38 -2.93 3.40
C VAL A 132 24.86 -4.26 3.95
N LEU A 133 23.61 -4.62 3.63
CA LEU A 133 23.03 -5.90 4.06
C LEU A 133 23.64 -7.09 3.29
N ALA A 134 23.93 -6.91 2.01
CA ALA A 134 24.58 -7.92 1.17
C ALA A 134 26.05 -8.16 1.52
N SER A 135 26.70 -7.25 2.25
CA SER A 135 28.10 -7.41 2.67
C SER A 135 28.27 -8.24 3.95
N GLU A 136 27.18 -8.66 4.60
CA GLU A 136 27.23 -9.51 5.79
C GLU A 136 27.61 -10.96 5.43
N TYR A 137 28.65 -11.51 6.07
CA TYR A 137 29.06 -12.90 5.84
C TYR A 137 29.54 -13.61 7.12
N TYR A 138 29.48 -14.94 7.11
CA TYR A 138 29.89 -15.76 8.24
C TYR A 138 31.40 -15.63 8.53
N GLY A 139 31.76 -15.34 9.78
CA GLY A 139 33.17 -15.17 10.17
C GLY A 139 33.79 -13.83 9.72
N GLN A 140 32.98 -12.81 9.47
CA GLN A 140 33.47 -11.49 9.07
C GLN A 140 34.27 -10.77 10.18
N PRO A 141 35.23 -9.90 9.79
CA PRO A 141 36.05 -9.18 10.75
C PRO A 141 35.25 -8.13 11.53
N GLU A 142 35.67 -7.85 12.76
CA GLU A 142 34.94 -6.95 13.68
C GLU A 142 34.75 -5.53 13.13
N TRP A 143 35.71 -5.02 12.35
CA TRP A 143 35.59 -3.70 11.74
C TRP A 143 34.40 -3.61 10.77
N LEU A 144 34.08 -4.70 10.06
CA LEU A 144 32.98 -4.74 9.11
C LEU A 144 31.65 -4.76 9.87
N THR A 145 31.56 -5.56 10.93
CA THR A 145 30.39 -5.59 11.83
C THR A 145 30.13 -4.21 12.41
N TYR A 146 31.15 -3.54 12.96
CA TYR A 146 31.04 -2.19 13.51
C TYR A 146 30.57 -1.17 12.45
N THR A 147 31.15 -1.23 11.25
CA THR A 147 30.78 -0.35 10.13
C THR A 147 29.32 -0.56 9.70
N GLN A 148 28.89 -1.82 9.58
CA GLN A 148 27.51 -2.18 9.23
C GLN A 148 26.52 -1.71 10.29
N GLU A 149 26.85 -1.81 11.58
CA GLU A 149 25.99 -1.31 12.66
C GLU A 149 25.80 0.22 12.61
N ILE A 150 26.87 0.97 12.37
CA ILE A 150 26.80 2.42 12.21
C ILE A 150 25.98 2.80 10.98
N ALA A 151 26.26 2.16 9.83
CA ALA A 151 25.53 2.41 8.60
C ALA A 151 24.02 2.12 8.78
N ASN A 152 23.68 0.98 9.40
CA ASN A 152 22.30 0.62 9.70
C ASN A 152 21.60 1.67 10.58
N ARG A 153 22.30 2.20 11.59
CA ARG A 153 21.77 3.29 12.44
C ARG A 153 21.49 4.56 11.64
N ILE A 154 22.40 4.95 10.76
CA ILE A 154 22.24 6.11 9.87
C ILE A 154 21.03 5.92 8.95
N PHE A 155 20.87 4.74 8.33
CA PHE A 155 19.73 4.46 7.45
C PHE A 155 18.38 4.54 8.17
N VAL A 156 18.28 4.06 9.42
CA VAL A 156 17.04 4.19 10.20
C VAL A 156 16.68 5.65 10.42
N ILE A 157 17.66 6.50 10.75
CA ILE A 157 17.44 7.94 10.94
C ILE A 157 17.00 8.60 9.64
N LEU A 158 17.67 8.30 8.52
CA LEU A 158 17.34 8.86 7.21
C LEU A 158 15.93 8.44 6.73
N PHE A 159 15.57 7.16 6.89
CA PHE A 159 14.22 6.68 6.54
C PHE A 159 13.13 7.20 7.48
N SER A 160 13.45 7.41 8.76
CA SER A 160 12.53 8.07 9.69
C SER A 160 12.29 9.52 9.26
N PHE A 161 13.32 10.24 8.85
CA PHE A 161 13.19 11.60 8.34
C PHE A 161 12.40 11.66 7.03
N GLU A 162 12.65 10.72 6.10
CA GLU A 162 11.87 10.55 4.87
C GLU A 162 10.37 10.39 5.19
N MET A 163 10.03 9.50 6.12
CA MET A 163 8.65 9.25 6.54
C MET A 163 8.00 10.49 7.15
N LEU A 164 8.70 11.16 8.08
CA LEU A 164 8.19 12.37 8.73
C LEU A 164 7.95 13.52 7.74
N LEU A 165 8.87 13.72 6.78
CA LEU A 165 8.69 14.71 5.72
C LEU A 165 7.46 14.42 4.85
N LYS A 166 7.24 13.16 4.46
CA LYS A 166 6.06 12.76 3.69
C LYS A 166 4.77 12.98 4.49
N MET A 167 4.77 12.63 5.78
CA MET A 167 3.61 12.79 6.66
C MET A 167 3.27 14.26 6.88
N TYR A 168 4.27 15.13 7.09
CA TYR A 168 4.07 16.58 7.20
C TYR A 168 3.56 17.20 5.90
N SER A 169 4.09 16.74 4.76
CA SER A 169 3.71 17.23 3.44
C SER A 169 2.25 16.91 3.09
N LEU A 170 1.90 15.62 3.14
CA LEU A 170 0.61 15.09 2.68
C LEU A 170 -0.49 15.25 3.73
N GLY A 171 -0.11 15.44 5.00
CA GLY A 171 -1.01 15.29 6.14
C GLY A 171 -1.12 13.83 6.56
N ILE A 172 -1.44 13.60 7.83
CA ILE A 172 -1.50 12.26 8.44
C ILE A 172 -2.52 11.39 7.70
N THR A 173 -3.75 11.89 7.51
CA THR A 173 -4.82 11.15 6.83
C THR A 173 -4.47 10.84 5.37
N GLY A 174 -3.94 11.81 4.63
CA GLY A 174 -3.50 11.62 3.24
C GLY A 174 -2.35 10.62 3.09
N TYR A 175 -1.43 10.56 4.06
CA TYR A 175 -0.33 9.61 4.06
C TYR A 175 -0.82 8.15 4.12
N PHE A 176 -1.79 7.87 5.01
CA PHE A 176 -2.33 6.53 5.23
C PHE A 176 -3.33 6.06 4.15
N VAL A 177 -3.66 6.85 3.13
CA VAL A 177 -4.48 6.37 2.00
C VAL A 177 -3.69 5.40 1.11
N SER A 178 -2.39 5.63 0.91
CA SER A 178 -1.57 4.82 0.01
C SER A 178 -1.01 3.57 0.69
N ASN A 179 -1.27 2.38 0.13
CA ASN A 179 -0.73 1.10 0.63
C ASN A 179 0.81 1.08 0.72
N PHE A 180 1.51 1.70 -0.23
CA PHE A 180 2.97 1.79 -0.21
C PHE A 180 3.49 2.68 0.93
N ASN A 181 2.78 3.75 1.28
CA ASN A 181 3.12 4.58 2.43
C ASN A 181 2.85 3.84 3.76
N ARG A 182 1.80 3.01 3.82
CA ARG A 182 1.53 2.13 4.98
C ARG A 182 2.67 1.13 5.17
N PHE A 183 3.12 0.49 4.10
CA PHE A 183 4.26 -0.42 4.13
C PHE A 183 5.55 0.29 4.57
N ASP A 184 5.83 1.47 4.01
CA ASP A 184 6.98 2.30 4.40
C ASP A 184 6.96 2.64 5.90
N CYS A 185 5.78 3.03 6.42
CA CYS A 185 5.57 3.29 7.84
C CYS A 185 5.86 2.06 8.71
N PHE A 186 5.34 0.90 8.32
CA PHE A 186 5.60 -0.36 9.01
C PHE A 186 7.09 -0.68 9.08
N VAL A 187 7.81 -0.57 7.96
CA VAL A 187 9.25 -0.84 7.88
C VAL A 187 10.04 0.11 8.78
N VAL A 188 9.70 1.40 8.79
CA VAL A 188 10.37 2.41 9.64
C VAL A 188 10.08 2.16 11.12
N ILE A 189 8.82 1.92 11.49
CA ILE A 189 8.44 1.64 12.89
C ILE A 189 9.13 0.38 13.40
N ALA A 190 9.12 -0.72 12.63
CA ALA A 190 9.79 -1.95 13.03
C ALA A 190 11.30 -1.75 13.20
N SER A 191 11.92 -0.89 12.37
CA SER A 191 13.33 -0.53 12.49
C SER A 191 13.64 0.31 13.74
N ILE A 192 12.73 1.20 14.14
CA ILE A 192 12.86 1.98 15.38
C ILE A 192 12.69 1.06 16.59
N ILE A 193 11.71 0.16 16.56
CA ILE A 193 11.47 -0.83 17.62
C ILE A 193 12.73 -1.68 17.82
N GLU A 194 13.29 -2.21 16.73
CA GLU A 194 14.54 -2.97 16.76
C GLU A 194 15.67 -2.16 17.42
N PHE A 195 15.88 -0.90 17.00
CA PHE A 195 16.90 -0.03 17.57
C PHE A 195 16.71 0.17 19.08
N VAL A 196 15.49 0.45 19.53
CA VAL A 196 15.18 0.67 20.94
C VAL A 196 15.41 -0.61 21.75
N LEU A 197 15.00 -1.77 21.24
CA LEU A 197 15.18 -3.05 21.91
C LEU A 197 16.64 -3.44 22.08
N ILE A 198 17.46 -3.21 21.05
CA ILE A 198 18.92 -3.43 21.11
C ILE A 198 19.56 -2.44 22.09
N TYR A 199 19.19 -1.16 22.04
CA TYR A 199 19.78 -0.13 22.92
C TYR A 199 19.44 -0.35 24.40
N ARG A 200 18.24 -0.85 24.69
CA ARG A 200 17.76 -1.09 26.05
C ARG A 200 18.09 -2.49 26.58
N ASP A 201 18.70 -3.34 25.77
CA ASP A 201 19.03 -4.74 26.09
C ASP A 201 17.83 -5.54 26.63
N LEU A 202 16.64 -5.30 26.05
CA LEU A 202 15.36 -5.83 26.55
C LEU A 202 14.99 -7.20 25.97
N MET A 203 15.80 -7.79 25.08
CA MET A 203 15.46 -9.03 24.39
C MET A 203 16.57 -10.07 24.39
N PRO A 204 16.19 -11.37 24.48
CA PRO A 204 17.15 -12.46 24.33
C PRO A 204 17.75 -12.49 22.91
N PRO A 205 18.95 -13.08 22.73
CA PRO A 205 19.70 -13.07 21.47
C PRO A 205 18.92 -13.61 20.25
N LEU A 206 18.00 -14.55 20.48
CA LEU A 206 17.15 -15.14 19.45
C LEU A 206 16.15 -14.13 18.86
N GLY A 207 15.56 -13.26 19.70
CA GLY A 207 14.62 -12.22 19.24
C GLY A 207 15.32 -11.17 18.38
N ILE A 208 16.56 -10.84 18.73
CA ILE A 208 17.39 -9.89 17.97
C ILE A 208 17.64 -10.41 16.54
N SER A 209 17.89 -11.71 16.39
CA SER A 209 18.15 -12.31 15.07
C SER A 209 16.94 -12.22 14.13
N VAL A 210 15.73 -12.46 14.63
CA VAL A 210 14.50 -12.33 13.84
C VAL A 210 14.22 -10.87 13.48
N LEU A 211 14.45 -9.93 14.41
CA LEU A 211 14.26 -8.50 14.13
C LEU A 211 15.25 -7.98 13.10
N ARG A 212 16.47 -8.52 13.04
CA ARG A 212 17.42 -8.21 11.95
C ARG A 212 16.86 -8.60 10.58
N CYS A 213 16.10 -9.70 10.47
CA CYS A 213 15.46 -10.10 9.21
C CYS A 213 14.43 -9.07 8.72
N VAL A 214 13.80 -8.31 9.62
CA VAL A 214 12.85 -7.25 9.24
C VAL A 214 13.52 -6.16 8.40
N ARG A 215 14.84 -5.96 8.55
CA ARG A 215 15.61 -5.03 7.72
C ARG A 215 15.59 -5.41 6.24
N LEU A 216 15.46 -6.70 5.90
CA LEU A 216 15.33 -7.17 4.51
C LEU A 216 14.08 -6.59 3.83
N LEU A 217 13.03 -6.27 4.61
CA LEU A 217 11.82 -5.65 4.07
C LEU A 217 12.08 -4.26 3.47
N ARG A 218 13.17 -3.59 3.83
CA ARG A 218 13.55 -2.28 3.26
C ARG A 218 13.85 -2.38 1.77
N VAL A 219 14.38 -3.51 1.30
CA VAL A 219 14.65 -3.75 -0.13
C VAL A 219 13.36 -3.67 -0.94
N PHE A 220 12.23 -4.11 -0.37
CA PHE A 220 10.92 -4.02 -1.01
C PHE A 220 10.44 -2.58 -1.21
N LYS A 221 11.05 -1.56 -0.57
CA LYS A 221 10.72 -0.15 -0.87
C LYS A 221 10.98 0.20 -2.34
N VAL A 222 11.89 -0.50 -3.02
CA VAL A 222 12.15 -0.34 -4.48
C VAL A 222 10.90 -0.62 -5.32
N THR A 223 10.05 -1.57 -4.89
CA THR A 223 8.83 -1.96 -5.62
C THR A 223 7.90 -0.79 -5.91
N ARG A 224 7.86 0.22 -5.02
CA ARG A 224 7.04 1.42 -5.20
C ARG A 224 7.50 2.27 -6.39
N TYR A 225 8.80 2.29 -6.62
CA TYR A 225 9.46 3.20 -7.55
C TYR A 225 9.58 2.60 -8.95
N TRP A 226 9.75 1.27 -9.03
CA TRP A 226 9.70 0.56 -10.30
C TRP A 226 8.27 0.22 -10.68
N THR A 227 7.69 1.02 -11.58
CA THR A 227 6.33 0.84 -12.08
C THR A 227 6.07 -0.55 -12.64
N ALA A 228 7.02 -1.13 -13.37
CA ALA A 228 6.92 -2.52 -13.87
C ALA A 228 6.81 -3.53 -12.72
N LEU A 229 7.69 -3.45 -11.72
CA LEU A 229 7.67 -4.33 -10.55
C LEU A 229 6.40 -4.13 -9.70
N ARG A 230 5.98 -2.87 -9.52
CA ARG A 230 4.73 -2.52 -8.85
C ARG A 230 3.53 -3.17 -9.49
N ASN A 231 3.44 -3.08 -10.83
CA ASN A 231 2.34 -3.62 -11.60
C ASN A 231 2.38 -5.16 -11.56
N LEU A 232 3.56 -5.77 -11.62
CA LEU A 232 3.74 -7.22 -11.47
C LEU A 232 3.25 -7.70 -10.10
N VAL A 233 3.66 -7.04 -9.02
CA VAL A 233 3.20 -7.38 -7.66
C VAL A 233 1.69 -7.20 -7.54
N ALA A 234 1.12 -6.12 -8.08
CA ALA A 234 -0.33 -5.90 -8.08
C ALA A 234 -1.08 -7.00 -8.85
N SER A 235 -0.58 -7.39 -10.04
CA SER A 235 -1.14 -8.46 -10.85
C SER A 235 -1.11 -9.80 -10.11
N LEU A 236 0.02 -10.12 -9.47
CA LEU A 236 0.17 -11.35 -8.68
C LEU A 236 -0.79 -11.38 -7.49
N LEU A 237 -0.92 -10.27 -6.76
CA LEU A 237 -1.85 -10.20 -5.62
C LEU A 237 -3.32 -10.32 -6.07
N ASN A 238 -3.67 -9.80 -7.25
CA ASN A 238 -5.01 -9.94 -7.80
C ASN A 238 -5.33 -11.39 -8.21
N SER A 239 -4.37 -12.08 -8.83
CA SER A 239 -4.55 -13.49 -9.22
C SER A 239 -4.54 -14.44 -8.03
N MET A 240 -3.87 -14.11 -6.92
CA MET A 240 -3.89 -14.95 -5.69
C MET A 240 -5.31 -15.27 -5.20
N LYS A 241 -6.28 -14.37 -5.40
CA LYS A 241 -7.67 -14.62 -4.98
C LYS A 241 -8.30 -15.79 -5.74
N SER A 242 -8.01 -15.94 -7.04
CA SER A 242 -8.48 -17.09 -7.85
C SER A 242 -7.82 -18.39 -7.40
N ILE A 243 -6.53 -18.32 -7.07
CA ILE A 243 -5.66 -19.48 -6.81
C ILE A 243 -5.82 -20.01 -5.38
N ALA A 244 -6.23 -19.17 -4.42
CA ALA A 244 -6.32 -19.52 -3.01
C ALA A 244 -7.24 -20.74 -2.74
N SER A 245 -8.34 -20.88 -3.48
CA SER A 245 -9.27 -22.01 -3.33
C SER A 245 -8.62 -23.34 -3.72
N LEU A 246 -7.84 -23.34 -4.80
CA LEU A 246 -7.09 -24.50 -5.30
C LEU A 246 -5.92 -24.86 -4.37
N LEU A 247 -5.20 -23.86 -3.87
CA LEU A 247 -4.14 -24.08 -2.88
C LEU A 247 -4.70 -24.61 -1.55
N LEU A 248 -5.91 -24.17 -1.15
CA LEU A 248 -6.59 -24.71 0.02
C LEU A 248 -6.95 -26.18 -0.17
N LEU A 249 -7.44 -26.57 -1.35
CA LEU A 249 -7.72 -27.97 -1.68
C LEU A 249 -6.44 -28.83 -1.64
N LEU A 250 -5.35 -28.34 -2.25
CA LEU A 250 -4.05 -29.00 -2.19
C LEU A 250 -3.55 -29.13 -0.75
N PHE A 251 -3.64 -28.07 0.05
CA PHE A 251 -3.24 -28.10 1.45
C PHE A 251 -4.07 -29.09 2.26
N LEU A 252 -5.39 -29.14 2.05
CA LEU A 252 -6.27 -30.12 2.68
C LEU A 252 -5.89 -31.55 2.29
N PHE A 253 -5.58 -31.81 1.02
CA PHE A 253 -5.09 -33.10 0.55
C PHE A 253 -3.78 -33.49 1.27
N ILE A 254 -2.82 -32.57 1.36
CA ILE A 254 -1.56 -32.79 2.10
C ILE A 254 -1.85 -33.14 3.56
N VAL A 255 -2.76 -32.41 4.23
CA VAL A 255 -3.12 -32.67 5.63
C VAL A 255 -3.75 -34.05 5.81
N ILE A 256 -4.67 -34.46 4.92
CA ILE A 256 -5.31 -35.78 4.97
C ILE A 256 -4.24 -36.89 4.88
N PHE A 257 -3.33 -36.79 3.90
CA PHE A 257 -2.27 -37.77 3.73
C PHE A 257 -1.24 -37.72 4.85
N ALA A 258 -0.91 -36.55 5.39
CA ALA A 258 -0.02 -36.43 6.53
C ALA A 258 -0.60 -37.15 7.77
N LEU A 259 -1.87 -36.92 8.08
CA LEU A 259 -2.55 -37.60 9.19
C LEU A 259 -2.68 -39.11 8.96
N LEU A 260 -3.02 -39.54 7.75
CA LEU A 260 -3.05 -40.95 7.39
C LEU A 260 -1.67 -41.60 7.55
N GLY A 261 -0.63 -40.93 7.05
CA GLY A 261 0.77 -41.35 7.19
C GLY A 261 1.20 -41.46 8.64
N MET A 262 0.79 -40.54 9.51
CA MET A 262 1.05 -40.64 10.96
C MET A 262 0.41 -41.90 11.56
N GLN A 263 -0.84 -42.22 11.20
CA GLN A 263 -1.50 -43.44 11.69
C GLN A 263 -0.82 -44.71 11.16
N MET A 264 -0.32 -44.68 9.93
CA MET A 264 0.33 -45.84 9.30
C MET A 264 1.78 -46.04 9.75
N PHE A 265 2.56 -44.98 9.89
CA PHE A 265 4.03 -45.00 10.01
C PHE A 265 4.58 -44.36 11.30
N GLY A 266 3.75 -43.69 12.09
CA GLY A 266 4.19 -42.99 13.31
C GLY A 266 4.89 -43.92 14.31
N GLY A 267 6.11 -43.56 14.69
CA GLY A 267 7.00 -44.28 15.60
C GLY A 267 7.54 -45.60 15.02
N LYS A 268 7.26 -45.94 13.76
CA LYS A 268 7.68 -47.22 13.16
C LYS A 268 9.04 -47.12 12.48
N PHE A 269 9.46 -45.92 12.07
CA PHE A 269 10.76 -45.72 11.42
C PHE A 269 11.91 -45.92 12.43
N ASP A 270 11.66 -45.62 13.71
CA ASP A 270 12.61 -45.83 14.81
C ASP A 270 13.07 -47.29 14.96
N ARG A 271 12.25 -48.25 14.55
CA ARG A 271 12.56 -49.68 14.66
C ARG A 271 13.62 -50.18 13.69
N ILE A 272 13.91 -49.41 12.63
CA ILE A 272 14.89 -49.79 11.61
C ILE A 272 16.25 -49.16 11.91
N PHE A 273 16.24 -47.93 12.41
CA PHE A 273 17.42 -47.11 12.63
C PHE A 273 17.89 -47.19 14.09
N GLU A 274 18.01 -48.40 14.65
CA GLU A 274 18.53 -48.59 16.02
C GLU A 274 20.02 -48.23 16.14
N VAL A 275 20.76 -48.23 15.02
CA VAL A 275 22.21 -47.97 14.95
C VAL A 275 22.56 -46.78 14.04
N GLU A 276 21.69 -46.44 13.09
CA GLU A 276 21.87 -45.33 12.14
C GLU A 276 21.06 -44.09 12.56
N GLU A 277 21.46 -42.90 12.11
CA GLU A 277 20.69 -41.69 12.39
C GLU A 277 19.31 -41.77 11.75
N LYS A 278 18.28 -41.55 12.56
CA LYS A 278 16.88 -41.52 12.12
C LYS A 278 16.68 -40.52 10.98
N PRO A 279 16.01 -40.92 9.89
CA PRO A 279 15.73 -40.03 8.77
C PRO A 279 14.82 -38.87 9.18
N ARG A 280 15.14 -37.66 8.71
CA ARG A 280 14.39 -36.42 9.03
C ARG A 280 12.99 -36.41 8.39
N ASN A 281 12.82 -37.15 7.30
CA ASN A 281 11.58 -37.40 6.57
C ASN A 281 10.83 -38.60 7.18
N ASN A 282 10.21 -38.37 8.34
CA ASN A 282 9.40 -39.35 9.06
C ASN A 282 7.95 -38.87 9.25
N PHE A 283 7.14 -39.69 9.94
CA PHE A 283 5.72 -39.48 10.18
C PHE A 283 5.37 -39.43 11.68
N ASP A 284 6.31 -39.07 12.55
CA ASP A 284 6.10 -39.17 14.00
C ASP A 284 5.38 -37.96 14.58
N SER A 285 5.56 -36.80 13.94
CA SER A 285 4.91 -35.56 14.31
C SER A 285 4.17 -34.98 13.11
N PHE A 286 3.11 -34.20 13.38
CA PHE A 286 2.30 -33.58 12.33
C PHE A 286 3.14 -32.75 11.35
N TRP A 287 4.07 -31.93 11.85
CA TRP A 287 4.93 -31.09 11.01
C TRP A 287 5.93 -31.88 10.17
N SER A 288 6.53 -32.94 10.74
CA SER A 288 7.42 -33.82 9.97
C SER A 288 6.66 -34.57 8.89
N ALA A 289 5.48 -35.13 9.23
CA ALA A 289 4.61 -35.79 8.25
C ALA A 289 4.18 -34.84 7.13
N LEU A 290 3.83 -33.60 7.45
CA LEU A 290 3.44 -32.58 6.47
C LEU A 290 4.58 -32.28 5.48
N ILE A 291 5.81 -32.10 5.98
CA ILE A 291 7.00 -31.86 5.15
C ILE A 291 7.35 -33.09 4.31
N THR A 292 7.27 -34.29 4.90
CA THR A 292 7.52 -35.56 4.20
C THR A 292 6.51 -35.78 3.06
N VAL A 293 5.22 -35.51 3.29
CA VAL A 293 4.20 -35.56 2.24
C VAL A 293 4.48 -34.52 1.15
N PHE A 294 4.86 -33.30 1.52
CA PHE A 294 5.25 -32.27 0.56
C PHE A 294 6.46 -32.69 -0.29
N GLN A 295 7.50 -33.28 0.32
CA GLN A 295 8.66 -33.85 -0.39
C GLN A 295 8.23 -34.94 -1.40
N ILE A 296 7.28 -35.80 -1.04
CA ILE A 296 6.78 -36.82 -1.98
C ILE A 296 6.05 -36.18 -3.16
N LEU A 297 5.30 -35.10 -2.93
CA LEU A 297 4.62 -34.36 -3.98
C LEU A 297 5.59 -33.62 -4.91
N THR A 298 6.75 -33.17 -4.44
CA THR A 298 7.78 -32.60 -5.33
C THR A 298 8.48 -33.66 -6.17
N GLY A 299 8.30 -34.95 -5.83
CA GLY A 299 8.97 -36.08 -6.47
C GLY A 299 10.44 -36.20 -6.09
N GLU A 300 10.87 -35.49 -5.05
CA GLU A 300 12.24 -35.54 -4.56
C GLU A 300 12.42 -36.70 -3.58
N ASP A 301 13.19 -37.70 -3.99
CA ASP A 301 13.62 -38.82 -3.13
C ASP A 301 12.46 -39.56 -2.42
N TRP A 302 11.29 -39.58 -3.06
CA TRP A 302 10.08 -40.22 -2.56
C TRP A 302 10.21 -41.75 -2.49
N ASN A 303 11.09 -42.31 -3.33
CA ASN A 303 11.45 -43.72 -3.34
C ASN A 303 12.14 -44.13 -2.03
N GLU A 304 13.02 -43.31 -1.45
CA GLU A 304 13.68 -43.60 -0.18
C GLU A 304 12.68 -43.62 0.99
N VAL A 305 11.72 -42.69 0.98
CA VAL A 305 10.63 -42.69 1.98
C VAL A 305 9.75 -43.94 1.84
N LEU A 306 9.44 -44.34 0.59
CA LEU A 306 8.71 -45.58 0.30
C LEU A 306 9.47 -46.81 0.80
N TYR A 307 10.76 -46.94 0.47
CA TYR A 307 11.58 -48.08 0.87
C TYR A 307 11.70 -48.18 2.38
N THR A 308 11.89 -47.03 3.05
CA THR A 308 11.89 -46.94 4.51
C THR A 308 10.56 -47.38 5.10
N GLY A 309 9.44 -46.94 4.52
CA GLY A 309 8.10 -47.34 4.94
C GLY A 309 7.84 -48.85 4.81
N ILE A 310 8.29 -49.47 3.72
CA ILE A 310 8.16 -50.92 3.50
C ILE A 310 9.00 -51.68 4.54
N ARG A 311 10.25 -51.26 4.75
CA ARG A 311 11.15 -51.88 5.74
C ARG A 311 10.61 -51.74 7.16
N ALA A 312 9.99 -50.60 7.51
CA ALA A 312 9.42 -50.32 8.84
C ALA A 312 8.31 -51.29 9.24
N LEU A 313 7.59 -51.81 8.25
CA LEU A 313 6.40 -52.64 8.44
C LEU A 313 6.67 -54.14 8.18
N GLY A 314 7.94 -54.54 8.13
CA GLY A 314 8.33 -55.95 8.01
C GLY A 314 8.53 -56.45 6.58
N GLY A 315 8.72 -55.55 5.60
CA GLY A 315 9.12 -55.91 4.24
C GLY A 315 7.96 -56.11 3.23
N LEU A 316 8.27 -56.75 2.10
CA LEU A 316 7.41 -56.87 0.89
C LEU A 316 6.19 -57.81 1.03
N GLY A 317 5.73 -58.12 2.25
CA GLY A 317 4.49 -58.88 2.46
C GLY A 317 3.23 -58.09 2.09
N LEU A 318 2.05 -58.63 2.42
CA LEU A 318 0.74 -57.97 2.19
C LEU A 318 0.69 -56.54 2.77
N VAL A 319 1.33 -56.32 3.93
CA VAL A 319 1.43 -54.99 4.55
C VAL A 319 2.30 -54.05 3.72
N GLY A 320 3.44 -54.52 3.21
CA GLY A 320 4.30 -53.74 2.32
C GLY A 320 3.59 -53.33 1.03
N THR A 321 2.70 -54.18 0.49
CA THR A 321 1.86 -53.80 -0.67
C THR A 321 0.93 -52.64 -0.35
N VAL A 322 0.28 -52.63 0.82
CA VAL A 322 -0.57 -51.52 1.26
C VAL A 322 0.23 -50.22 1.40
N VAL A 323 1.48 -50.31 1.88
CA VAL A 323 2.40 -49.18 1.93
C VAL A 323 2.69 -48.64 0.53
N CYS A 324 3.01 -49.50 -0.44
CA CYS A 324 3.22 -49.08 -1.83
C CYS A 324 1.99 -48.36 -2.38
N VAL A 325 0.78 -48.87 -2.12
CA VAL A 325 -0.47 -48.24 -2.56
C VAL A 325 -0.61 -46.84 -1.98
N TYR A 326 -0.33 -46.64 -0.68
CA TYR A 326 -0.37 -45.32 -0.06
C TYR A 326 0.52 -44.31 -0.81
N PHE A 327 1.79 -44.65 -1.06
CA PHE A 327 2.73 -43.74 -1.72
C PHE A 327 2.42 -43.52 -3.20
N ILE A 328 1.99 -44.56 -3.92
CA ILE A 328 1.61 -44.45 -5.35
C ILE A 328 0.37 -43.57 -5.50
N VAL A 329 -0.65 -43.76 -4.66
CA VAL A 329 -1.86 -42.93 -4.68
C VAL A 329 -1.52 -41.50 -4.31
N LEU A 330 -0.71 -41.28 -3.26
CA LEU A 330 -0.24 -39.95 -2.88
C LEU A 330 0.48 -39.26 -4.05
N PHE A 331 1.42 -39.95 -4.70
CA PHE A 331 2.21 -39.38 -5.79
C PHE A 331 1.34 -39.08 -7.02
N ILE A 332 0.52 -40.02 -7.48
CA ILE A 332 -0.30 -39.84 -8.69
C ILE A 332 -1.41 -38.82 -8.45
N CYS A 333 -2.23 -39.01 -7.41
CA CYS A 333 -3.35 -38.10 -7.14
C CYS A 333 -2.87 -36.72 -6.74
N GLY A 334 -1.80 -36.63 -5.95
CA GLY A 334 -1.22 -35.36 -5.53
C GLY A 334 -0.63 -34.57 -6.70
N ASN A 335 0.14 -35.21 -7.58
CA ASN A 335 0.66 -34.55 -8.77
C ASN A 335 -0.43 -34.19 -9.78
N TYR A 336 -1.51 -34.98 -9.88
CA TYR A 336 -2.67 -34.62 -10.67
C TYR A 336 -3.35 -33.35 -10.15
N ILE A 337 -3.51 -33.21 -8.82
CA ILE A 337 -4.02 -31.99 -8.21
C ILE A 337 -3.07 -30.81 -8.51
N LEU A 338 -1.76 -30.97 -8.30
CA LEU A 338 -0.77 -29.94 -8.60
C LEU A 338 -0.81 -29.48 -10.06
N LEU A 339 -0.90 -30.42 -11.00
CA LEU A 339 -1.01 -30.11 -12.43
C LEU A 339 -2.27 -29.30 -12.72
N ASN A 340 -3.41 -29.66 -12.13
CA ASN A 340 -4.65 -28.90 -12.29
C ASN A 340 -4.56 -27.51 -11.68
N VAL A 341 -3.86 -27.34 -10.55
CA VAL A 341 -3.58 -26.00 -9.99
C VAL A 341 -2.73 -25.18 -10.96
N PHE A 342 -1.65 -25.75 -11.47
CA PHE A 342 -0.78 -25.06 -12.44
C PHE A 342 -1.52 -24.69 -13.73
N LEU A 343 -2.31 -25.61 -14.29
CA LEU A 343 -3.10 -25.38 -15.49
C LEU A 343 -4.12 -24.27 -15.27
N ALA A 344 -4.85 -24.28 -14.16
CA ALA A 344 -5.81 -23.24 -13.83
C ALA A 344 -5.14 -21.86 -13.76
N ILE A 345 -3.97 -21.77 -13.09
CA ILE A 345 -3.19 -20.52 -13.01
C ILE A 345 -2.75 -20.05 -14.41
N ALA A 346 -2.26 -20.97 -15.25
CA ALA A 346 -1.78 -20.63 -16.58
C ALA A 346 -2.91 -20.14 -17.48
N VAL A 347 -4.08 -20.79 -17.43
CA VAL A 347 -5.27 -20.40 -18.19
C VAL A 347 -5.81 -19.06 -17.73
N ASP A 348 -5.95 -18.84 -16.41
CA ASP A 348 -6.41 -17.56 -15.87
C ASP A 348 -5.48 -16.41 -16.28
N ASN A 349 -4.16 -16.61 -16.17
CA ASN A 349 -3.18 -15.58 -16.57
C ASN A 349 -3.18 -15.33 -18.09
N LEU A 350 -3.40 -16.37 -18.92
CA LEU A 350 -3.47 -16.22 -20.38
C LEU A 350 -4.74 -15.45 -20.77
N ALA A 351 -5.88 -15.79 -20.16
CA ALA A 351 -7.15 -15.09 -20.38
C ALA A 351 -7.07 -13.62 -19.95
N ASP A 352 -6.44 -13.33 -18.80
CA ASP A 352 -6.20 -11.96 -18.36
C ASP A 352 -5.30 -11.18 -19.32
N ALA A 353 -4.27 -11.83 -19.87
CA ALA A 353 -3.38 -11.20 -20.86
C ALA A 353 -4.11 -10.89 -22.18
N GLU A 354 -4.94 -11.82 -22.69
CA GLU A 354 -5.77 -11.60 -23.89
C GLU A 354 -6.80 -10.48 -23.71
N ASN A 355 -7.41 -10.39 -22.52
CA ASN A 355 -8.35 -9.31 -22.20
C ASN A 355 -7.65 -7.94 -22.15
N LEU A 356 -6.42 -7.88 -21.64
CA LEU A 356 -5.62 -6.65 -21.60
C LEU A 356 -5.20 -6.21 -23.01
N THR A 357 -4.73 -7.12 -23.87
CA THR A 357 -4.34 -6.77 -25.24
C THR A 357 -5.54 -6.32 -26.06
N ALA A 358 -6.70 -6.98 -25.94
CA ALA A 358 -7.93 -6.56 -26.62
C ALA A 358 -8.39 -5.16 -26.18
N ALA A 359 -8.28 -4.84 -24.89
CA ALA A 359 -8.60 -3.51 -24.37
C ALA A 359 -7.64 -2.43 -24.88
N GLU A 360 -6.33 -2.72 -24.96
CA GLU A 360 -5.33 -1.81 -25.52
C GLU A 360 -5.57 -1.55 -27.01
N GLU A 361 -5.91 -2.59 -27.79
CA GLU A 361 -6.27 -2.46 -29.20
C GLU A 361 -7.54 -1.63 -29.42
N GLU A 362 -8.56 -1.81 -28.58
CA GLU A 362 -9.80 -1.03 -28.65
C GLU A 362 -9.55 0.46 -28.30
N GLU A 363 -8.71 0.72 -27.29
CA GLU A 363 -8.32 2.08 -26.92
C GLU A 363 -7.48 2.74 -28.03
N GLN A 364 -6.60 1.98 -28.68
CA GLN A 364 -5.81 2.47 -29.80
C GLN A 364 -6.69 2.81 -31.01
N LYS A 365 -7.66 1.96 -31.36
CA LYS A 365 -8.66 2.24 -32.41
C LYS A 365 -9.46 3.51 -32.11
N LYS A 366 -9.95 3.67 -30.88
CA LYS A 366 -10.67 4.89 -30.46
C LYS A 366 -9.81 6.15 -30.59
N ARG A 367 -8.51 6.06 -30.29
CA ARG A 367 -7.56 7.17 -30.47
C ARG A 367 -7.30 7.50 -31.94
N GLU A 368 -7.27 6.50 -32.81
CA GLU A 368 -7.12 6.70 -34.27
C GLU A 368 -8.38 7.33 -34.88
N GLU A 369 -9.57 6.85 -34.52
CA GLU A 369 -10.85 7.42 -34.95
C GLU A 369 -11.02 8.89 -34.48
N ALA A 370 -10.62 9.20 -33.24
CA ALA A 370 -10.65 10.57 -32.73
C ALA A 370 -9.76 11.52 -33.54
N LYS A 371 -8.55 11.08 -33.93
CA LYS A 371 -7.63 11.87 -34.77
C LYS A 371 -8.19 12.10 -36.18
N LEU A 372 -8.84 11.10 -36.76
CA LEU A 372 -9.51 11.22 -38.07
C LEU A 372 -10.71 12.17 -38.01
N GLY A 373 -11.49 12.14 -36.93
CA GLY A 373 -12.63 13.04 -36.72
C GLY A 373 -12.24 14.52 -36.54
N GLU A 374 -11.10 14.80 -35.90
CA GLU A 374 -10.58 16.18 -35.79
C GLU A 374 -10.01 16.71 -37.11
N GLY A 375 -9.32 15.88 -37.90
CA GLY A 375 -8.82 16.26 -39.22
C GLY A 375 -9.92 16.59 -40.23
N SER A 376 -11.08 15.93 -40.13
CA SER A 376 -12.24 16.22 -40.98
C SER A 376 -12.90 17.57 -40.68
N LYS A 377 -12.84 18.06 -39.43
CA LYS A 377 -13.44 19.35 -39.04
C LYS A 377 -12.60 20.54 -39.52
N LEU A 378 -11.28 20.38 -39.64
CA LEU A 378 -10.36 21.42 -40.12
C LEU A 378 -10.44 21.65 -41.64
N ASN A 379 -10.88 20.66 -42.42
CA ASN A 379 -11.03 20.78 -43.88
C ASN A 379 -12.45 21.18 -44.35
N GLY A 380 -13.41 21.32 -43.43
CA GLY A 380 -14.80 21.68 -43.74
C GLY A 380 -15.09 23.18 -43.87
N ASP A 381 -14.20 24.04 -43.36
CA ASP A 381 -14.38 25.50 -43.32
C ASP A 381 -13.48 26.25 -44.32
N VAL A 382 -13.49 25.83 -45.59
CA VAL A 382 -13.04 26.71 -46.68
C VAL A 382 -14.29 27.21 -47.41
N PRO A 383 -14.78 28.44 -47.15
CA PRO A 383 -15.87 29.01 -47.90
C PRO A 383 -15.43 29.11 -49.36
N GLY A 384 -16.21 28.51 -50.26
CA GLY A 384 -15.98 28.58 -51.70
C GLY A 384 -15.89 30.03 -52.15
N ALA A 385 -14.68 30.45 -52.52
CA ALA A 385 -14.47 31.61 -53.36
C ALA A 385 -14.84 31.21 -54.79
N ASN A 386 -16.09 31.46 -55.18
CA ASN A 386 -16.50 31.42 -56.58
C ASN A 386 -17.39 32.63 -56.89
N GLN A 387 -16.90 33.40 -57.87
CA GLN A 387 -17.53 34.45 -58.69
C GLN A 387 -17.67 35.85 -58.09
#